data_AF-E0E4J1-F1
#
_entry.id   AF-E0E4J1-F1
#
_cell.length_a   1.000
_cell.length_b   1.000
_cell.length_c   1.000
_cell.angle_alpha   90.00
_cell.angle_beta   90.00
_cell.angle_gamma   90.00
#
_symmetry.space_group_name_H-M   'P 1'
#
loop_
_entity.id
_entity.type
_entity.pdbx_description
1 polymer ?
#
loop_
_entity_poly.entity_id
_entity_poly.type
_entity_poly.pdbx_seq_one_letter_code
_entity_poly.pdbx_strand_id
1 'polypeptide(L)'
;MKKFKRAFCTNTRLMGTMMLMVEWLEELDIDREPGQGSKNRNIEEKSLDFNRDKAIVSHVFILDAEGLGISDLYILRDMDQETRDLFYRKKYGGLGGVNIDLTEGQVAYLVKKYRRKNEWYKKPLPDGFEEVYQDFYEACDTKSVDASGLFDSLCKEMESEYEFVNYMVMRFVARDWDGLLHYSGSELVAASHISQINGALLYNHIERKSPDRYLCRAIYEDIDGYYDANIVVNIAHEDVDEDKLVYYDKPNKYSLRSFMVMSKEEIYDYEVFDMISKPEIVDIYQINHDACDMSILADKIREIYPGIQELTYENGILFTQYYQDNSHLDNQVYLINNDLMFNIFLTENILYLATFDLDTRSFVDYVFKDSLSGYFSLVDSLEFEQNVLFDFVESGNDDFYDFLDN
;
A
#
# COMPACT_ATOMS: atom_id res chain seq x y z
N MET A 1 -28.83 2.14 18.43
CA MET A 1 -27.75 1.24 18.86
C MET A 1 -26.85 0.95 17.65
N LYS A 2 -25.52 1.00 17.80
CA LYS A 2 -24.57 0.73 16.71
C LYS A 2 -24.30 -0.78 16.66
N LYS A 3 -24.37 -1.38 15.47
CA LYS A 3 -24.18 -2.83 15.29
C LYS A 3 -23.08 -3.10 14.26
N PHE A 4 -22.11 -3.93 14.62
CA PHE A 4 -21.08 -4.38 13.68
C PHE A 4 -21.72 -5.07 12.47
N LYS A 5 -21.32 -4.67 11.26
CA LYS A 5 -21.81 -5.24 10.00
C LYS A 5 -20.77 -6.16 9.38
N ARG A 6 -19.60 -5.61 9.06
CA ARG A 6 -18.46 -6.34 8.47
C ARG A 6 -17.18 -5.52 8.62
N ALA A 7 -16.04 -6.16 8.45
CA ALA A 7 -14.76 -5.50 8.32
C ALA A 7 -13.81 -6.36 7.51
N PHE A 8 -12.84 -5.72 6.87
CA PHE A 8 -11.69 -6.41 6.29
C PHE A 8 -10.43 -5.56 6.47
N CYS A 9 -9.27 -6.21 6.38
CA CYS A 9 -7.97 -5.54 6.36
C CYS A 9 -7.12 -6.09 5.23
N THR A 10 -6.27 -5.27 4.62
CA THR A 10 -5.29 -5.77 3.65
C THR A 10 -4.21 -6.59 4.38
N ASN A 11 -3.79 -7.72 3.80
CA ASN A 11 -2.72 -8.57 4.34
C ASN A 11 -1.31 -8.07 3.97
N THR A 12 -1.14 -6.75 4.00
CA THR A 12 0.06 -6.04 3.55
C THR A 12 0.96 -5.66 4.71
N ARG A 13 0.78 -6.30 5.88
CA ARG A 13 1.58 -6.03 7.09
C ARG A 13 3.08 -6.16 6.88
N LEU A 14 3.47 -7.06 5.97
CA LEU A 14 4.86 -7.26 5.57
C LEU A 14 5.48 -6.02 4.88
N MET A 15 4.65 -5.16 4.28
CA MET A 15 5.03 -3.90 3.64
C MET A 15 4.87 -2.68 4.57
N GLY A 16 4.72 -2.92 5.88
CA GLY A 16 4.63 -1.85 6.87
C GLY A 16 3.28 -1.12 6.94
N THR A 17 2.47 -1.11 5.88
CA THR A 17 1.18 -0.39 5.84
C THR A 17 0.01 -1.31 5.54
N MET A 18 -1.13 -1.11 6.21
CA MET A 18 -2.38 -1.82 5.96
C MET A 18 -3.57 -0.87 5.93
N MET A 19 -4.57 -1.18 5.11
CA MET A 19 -5.87 -0.50 5.16
C MET A 19 -6.88 -1.39 5.91
N LEU A 20 -7.42 -0.88 7.02
CA LEU A 20 -8.50 -1.51 7.78
C LEU A 20 -9.81 -0.79 7.49
N MET A 21 -10.79 -1.51 6.95
CA MET A 21 -12.14 -1.02 6.68
C MET A 21 -13.12 -1.66 7.67
N VAL A 22 -14.00 -0.85 8.26
CA VAL A 22 -15.04 -1.31 9.20
C VAL A 22 -16.38 -0.66 8.85
N GLU A 23 -17.42 -1.46 8.66
CA GLU A 23 -18.79 -0.98 8.48
C GLU A 23 -19.64 -1.26 9.73
N TRP A 24 -20.35 -0.22 10.16
CA TRP A 24 -21.33 -0.26 11.25
C TRP A 24 -22.71 0.08 10.73
N LEU A 25 -23.74 -0.57 11.27
CA LEU A 25 -25.13 -0.14 11.12
C LEU A 25 -25.46 0.80 12.28
N GLU A 26 -25.74 2.05 11.94
CA GLU A 26 -26.28 3.07 12.83
C GLU A 26 -27.81 3.05 12.69
N GLU A 27 -28.53 2.65 13.73
CA GLU A 27 -30.00 2.75 13.73
C GLU A 27 -30.40 4.22 13.52
N LEU A 28 -30.95 4.51 12.34
CA LEU A 28 -31.66 5.76 12.10
C LEU A 28 -32.82 5.82 13.08
N ASP A 29 -32.90 6.91 13.86
CA ASP A 29 -33.98 7.15 14.81
C ASP A 29 -35.26 7.47 14.00
N ILE A 30 -35.97 6.44 13.54
CA ILE A 30 -37.16 6.56 12.66
C ILE A 30 -38.34 7.22 13.41
N ASP A 31 -38.21 7.47 14.72
CA ASP A 31 -39.28 8.04 15.56
C ASP A 31 -39.27 9.57 15.67
N ARG A 32 -38.49 10.29 14.84
CA ARG A 32 -38.65 11.74 14.66
C ARG A 32 -39.27 12.12 13.31
N GLU A 33 -40.53 11.76 13.12
CA GLU A 33 -41.41 12.53 12.22
C GLU A 33 -42.53 13.24 13.01
N PRO A 34 -42.66 14.58 12.89
CA PRO A 34 -43.82 15.29 13.39
C PRO A 34 -45.00 15.06 12.44
N GLY A 35 -45.78 14.01 12.72
CA GLY A 35 -47.18 13.85 12.36
C GLY A 35 -47.56 13.87 10.88
N GLN A 36 -48.00 12.72 10.35
CA GLN A 36 -49.35 12.51 9.82
C GLN A 36 -49.52 11.12 9.18
N GLY A 37 -50.61 10.44 9.55
CA GLY A 37 -51.51 9.83 8.57
C GLY A 37 -51.05 8.57 7.82
N SER A 38 -51.45 7.41 8.36
CA SER A 38 -51.68 6.16 7.64
C SER A 38 -52.17 6.34 6.18
N LYS A 39 -51.41 5.84 5.20
CA LYS A 39 -51.93 5.06 4.05
C LYS A 39 -50.81 4.51 3.14
N ASN A 40 -51.11 3.35 2.56
CA ASN A 40 -50.47 2.66 1.44
C ASN A 40 -49.19 1.84 1.69
N ARG A 41 -49.44 0.56 2.05
CA ARG A 41 -48.53 -0.56 1.79
C ARG A 41 -48.44 -0.80 0.29
N ASN A 42 -47.39 -0.30 -0.35
CA ASN A 42 -46.76 -0.79 -1.60
C ASN A 42 -45.65 0.18 -2.03
N ILE A 43 -44.76 0.54 -1.09
CA ILE A 43 -43.53 1.28 -1.38
C ILE A 43 -42.38 0.27 -1.26
N GLU A 44 -42.00 -0.24 -2.42
CA GLU A 44 -40.63 -0.42 -2.92
C GLU A 44 -39.60 -1.16 -2.04
N GLU A 45 -39.33 -2.43 -2.36
CA GLU A 45 -38.09 -3.13 -1.94
C GLU A 45 -36.81 -2.35 -2.33
N LYS A 46 -36.85 -1.53 -3.40
CA LYS A 46 -35.73 -0.65 -3.81
C LYS A 46 -35.49 0.55 -2.88
N SER A 47 -36.53 1.12 -2.26
CA SER A 47 -36.35 2.24 -1.31
C SER A 47 -35.95 1.74 0.09
N LEU A 48 -36.23 0.47 0.39
CA LEU A 48 -35.75 -0.21 1.59
C LEU A 48 -34.24 -0.49 1.57
N ASP A 49 -33.66 -0.88 0.44
CA ASP A 49 -32.20 -1.00 0.29
C ASP A 49 -31.50 0.36 0.33
N PHE A 50 -32.07 1.37 -0.33
CA PHE A 50 -31.51 2.74 -0.32
C PHE A 50 -31.50 3.37 1.08
N ASN A 51 -32.50 3.06 1.93
CA ASN A 51 -32.53 3.50 3.32
C ASN A 51 -31.60 2.69 4.25
N ARG A 52 -31.25 1.44 3.89
CA ARG A 52 -30.28 0.64 4.65
C ARG A 52 -28.85 1.10 4.39
N ASP A 53 -28.53 1.55 3.19
CA ASP A 53 -27.20 2.07 2.88
C ASP A 53 -26.90 3.40 3.59
N LYS A 54 -27.90 4.25 3.79
CA LYS A 54 -27.79 5.49 4.58
C LYS A 54 -27.58 5.26 6.07
N ALA A 55 -27.93 4.08 6.57
CA ALA A 55 -27.68 3.69 7.95
C ALA A 55 -26.25 3.16 8.15
N ILE A 56 -25.41 3.07 7.11
CA ILE A 56 -24.04 2.57 7.22
C ILE A 56 -23.08 3.71 7.50
N VAL A 57 -22.26 3.52 8.54
CA VAL A 57 -21.07 4.33 8.79
C VAL A 57 -19.86 3.46 8.54
N SER A 58 -18.97 3.92 7.66
CA SER A 58 -17.73 3.20 7.36
C SER A 58 -16.54 3.96 7.93
N HIS A 59 -15.68 3.26 8.68
CA HIS A 59 -14.40 3.77 9.13
C HIS A 59 -13.30 3.11 8.31
N VAL A 60 -12.46 3.92 7.68
CA VAL A 60 -11.27 3.45 6.95
C VAL A 60 -10.05 3.97 7.67
N PHE A 61 -9.28 3.07 8.27
CA PHE A 61 -8.02 3.37 8.94
C PHE A 61 -6.85 3.00 8.03
N ILE A 62 -5.84 3.87 7.98
CA ILE A 62 -4.52 3.51 7.47
C ILE A 62 -3.64 3.20 8.69
N LEU A 63 -3.18 1.96 8.75
CA LEU A 63 -2.41 1.41 9.85
C LEU A 63 -0.95 1.26 9.41
N ASP A 64 -0.09 2.12 9.93
CA ASP A 64 1.35 2.05 9.82
C ASP A 64 1.92 1.22 10.98
N ALA A 65 2.50 0.11 10.60
CA ALA A 65 2.99 -0.91 11.48
C ALA A 65 4.47 -0.78 11.83
N GLU A 66 5.15 0.21 11.31
CA GLU A 66 6.57 0.45 11.50
C GLU A 66 6.77 1.56 12.53
N GLY A 67 6.14 2.72 12.35
CA GLY A 67 6.40 3.91 13.17
C GLY A 67 5.19 4.78 13.55
N LEU A 68 4.20 4.97 12.67
CA LEU A 68 3.16 5.99 12.94
C LEU A 68 1.99 5.50 13.80
N GLY A 69 1.65 4.20 13.73
CA GLY A 69 0.41 3.71 14.33
C GLY A 69 -0.76 3.91 13.36
N ILE A 70 -1.82 4.57 13.80
CA ILE A 70 -2.91 5.00 12.92
C ILE A 70 -2.48 6.31 12.26
N SER A 71 -2.16 6.28 10.97
CA SER A 71 -1.72 7.45 10.21
C SER A 71 -2.91 8.29 9.74
N ASP A 72 -3.98 7.64 9.29
CA ASP A 72 -5.18 8.28 8.76
C ASP A 72 -6.47 7.60 9.21
N LEU A 73 -7.55 8.39 9.24
CA LEU A 73 -8.92 7.95 9.45
C LEU A 73 -9.85 8.68 8.49
N TYR A 74 -10.66 7.91 7.76
CA TYR A 74 -11.76 8.42 6.94
C TYR A 74 -13.09 7.88 7.47
N ILE A 75 -14.07 8.77 7.62
CA ILE A 75 -15.42 8.45 8.06
C ILE A 75 -16.36 8.69 6.88
N LEU A 76 -16.92 7.61 6.34
CA LEU A 76 -17.85 7.66 5.21
C LEU A 76 -19.28 7.47 5.73
N ARG A 77 -20.15 8.44 5.44
CA ARG A 77 -21.57 8.46 5.80
C ARG A 77 -22.39 8.77 4.56
N ASP A 78 -23.63 8.28 4.52
CA ASP A 78 -24.60 8.59 3.47
C ASP A 78 -24.13 8.30 2.03
N MET A 79 -23.18 7.38 1.86
CA MET A 79 -22.68 6.94 0.54
C MET A 79 -23.35 5.63 0.14
N ASP A 80 -23.60 5.44 -1.15
CA ASP A 80 -24.00 4.13 -1.69
C ASP A 80 -22.81 3.15 -1.70
N GLN A 81 -23.09 1.88 -1.96
CA GLN A 81 -22.07 0.83 -1.95
C GLN A 81 -20.99 1.02 -3.04
N GLU A 82 -21.36 1.45 -4.24
CA GLU A 82 -20.42 1.59 -5.36
C GLU A 82 -19.40 2.70 -5.07
N THR A 83 -19.88 3.84 -4.54
CA THR A 83 -19.04 4.95 -4.10
C THR A 83 -18.07 4.53 -2.99
N ARG A 84 -18.53 3.75 -2.01
CA ARG A 84 -17.66 3.21 -0.94
C ARG A 84 -16.61 2.24 -1.48
N ASP A 85 -17.01 1.30 -2.32
CA ASP A 85 -16.10 0.30 -2.89
C ASP A 85 -15.05 0.96 -3.80
N LEU A 86 -15.42 2.04 -4.53
CA LEU A 86 -14.48 2.87 -5.26
C LEU A 86 -13.50 3.60 -4.32
N PHE A 87 -13.98 4.18 -3.22
CA PHE A 87 -13.12 4.81 -2.22
C PHE A 87 -12.11 3.83 -1.64
N TYR A 88 -12.54 2.60 -1.32
CA TYR A 88 -11.64 1.56 -0.83
C TYR A 88 -10.56 1.25 -1.85
N ARG A 89 -10.92 0.99 -3.11
CA ARG A 89 -9.95 0.70 -4.19
C ARG A 89 -8.91 1.82 -4.37
N LYS A 90 -9.33 3.09 -4.27
CA LYS A 90 -8.43 4.25 -4.30
C LYS A 90 -7.41 4.25 -3.17
N LYS A 91 -7.77 3.72 -2.00
CA LYS A 91 -6.90 3.74 -0.81
C LYS A 91 -5.97 2.53 -0.70
N TYR A 92 -6.40 1.32 -1.09
CA TYR A 92 -5.53 0.14 -1.01
C TYR A 92 -4.88 -0.28 -2.33
N GLY A 93 -5.28 0.29 -3.47
CA GLY A 93 -4.89 -0.18 -4.80
C GLY A 93 -3.38 -0.23 -5.10
N GLY A 94 -2.56 0.49 -4.30
CA GLY A 94 -1.10 0.44 -4.38
C GLY A 94 -0.40 -0.42 -3.32
N LEU A 95 -1.13 -1.13 -2.44
CA LEU A 95 -0.52 -1.87 -1.32
C LEU A 95 -0.11 -3.32 -1.65
N GLY A 96 -0.53 -3.86 -2.79
CA GLY A 96 -0.03 -5.15 -3.30
C GLY A 96 -0.51 -6.42 -2.57
N GLY A 97 -1.68 -6.39 -1.92
CA GLY A 97 -2.21 -7.53 -1.15
C GLY A 97 -3.72 -7.75 -1.25
N VAL A 98 -4.20 -8.78 -0.56
CA VAL A 98 -5.61 -9.19 -0.55
C VAL A 98 -6.32 -8.77 0.73
N ASN A 99 -7.64 -8.64 0.66
CA ASN A 99 -8.47 -8.33 1.82
C ASN A 99 -8.80 -9.59 2.62
N ILE A 100 -8.51 -9.57 3.91
CA ILE A 100 -8.90 -10.60 4.87
C ILE A 100 -10.10 -10.11 5.69
N ASP A 101 -11.14 -10.93 5.80
CA ASP A 101 -12.30 -10.61 6.63
C ASP A 101 -11.94 -10.66 8.12
N LEU A 102 -12.46 -9.70 8.89
CA LEU A 102 -12.20 -9.57 10.31
C LEU A 102 -13.50 -9.59 11.13
N THR A 103 -13.40 -10.19 12.32
CA THR A 103 -14.43 -10.10 13.35
C THR A 103 -14.36 -8.77 14.11
N GLU A 104 -15.46 -8.38 14.76
CA GLU A 104 -15.52 -7.18 15.61
C GLU A 104 -14.39 -7.13 16.66
N GLY A 105 -14.10 -8.26 17.31
CA GLY A 105 -13.03 -8.37 18.29
C GLY A 105 -11.64 -8.11 17.69
N GLN A 106 -11.35 -8.69 16.52
CA GLN A 106 -10.08 -8.47 15.81
C GLN A 106 -9.93 -7.01 15.36
N VAL A 107 -10.99 -6.40 14.85
CA VAL A 107 -11.01 -4.98 14.49
C VAL A 107 -10.69 -4.11 15.71
N ALA A 108 -11.43 -4.30 16.80
CA ALA A 108 -11.22 -3.54 18.03
C ALA A 108 -9.81 -3.74 18.59
N TYR A 109 -9.26 -4.96 18.49
CA TYR A 109 -7.88 -5.26 18.86
C TYR A 109 -6.88 -4.44 18.02
N LEU A 110 -7.03 -4.40 16.69
CA LEU A 110 -6.16 -3.62 15.81
C LEU A 110 -6.26 -2.12 16.12
N VAL A 111 -7.46 -1.55 16.19
CA VAL A 111 -7.65 -0.13 16.50
C VAL A 111 -6.99 0.23 17.85
N LYS A 112 -7.18 -0.61 18.89
CA LYS A 112 -6.54 -0.41 20.20
C LYS A 112 -5.02 -0.57 20.16
N LYS A 113 -4.51 -1.56 19.41
CA LYS A 113 -3.08 -1.81 19.25
C LYS A 113 -2.39 -0.62 18.57
N TYR A 114 -2.92 -0.15 17.46
CA TYR A 114 -2.31 0.93 16.69
C TYR A 114 -2.48 2.29 17.37
N ARG A 115 -3.59 2.55 18.09
CA ARG A 115 -3.69 3.72 18.98
C ARG A 115 -2.55 3.78 19.99
N ARG A 116 -2.26 2.66 20.69
CA ARG A 116 -1.14 2.58 21.63
C ARG A 116 0.21 2.81 20.95
N LYS A 117 0.32 2.45 19.67
CA LYS A 117 1.51 2.72 18.86
C LYS A 117 1.68 4.23 18.62
N ASN A 118 0.63 4.97 18.26
CA ASN A 118 0.69 6.45 18.21
C ASN A 118 1.17 7.04 19.55
N GLU A 119 0.60 6.58 20.68
CA GLU A 119 0.97 7.03 22.03
C GLU A 119 2.45 6.76 22.34
N TRP A 120 2.92 5.55 22.03
CA TRP A 120 4.31 5.12 22.23
C TRP A 120 5.30 5.99 21.46
N TYR A 121 5.01 6.24 20.17
CA TYR A 121 5.85 7.05 19.29
C TYR A 121 5.59 8.56 19.39
N LYS A 122 4.68 8.98 20.29
CA LYS A 122 4.25 10.38 20.47
C LYS A 122 3.80 11.02 19.16
N LYS A 123 3.12 10.24 18.32
CA LYS A 123 2.52 10.70 17.07
C LYS A 123 1.07 11.14 17.33
N PRO A 124 0.58 12.19 16.66
CA PRO A 124 -0.82 12.57 16.78
C PRO A 124 -1.71 11.43 16.28
N LEU A 125 -2.90 11.32 16.84
CA LEU A 125 -3.99 10.52 16.27
C LEU A 125 -4.68 11.38 15.20
N PRO A 126 -5.29 10.77 14.17
CA PRO A 126 -6.04 11.50 13.15
C PRO A 126 -7.21 12.29 13.74
N ASP A 127 -7.61 13.36 13.05
CA ASP A 127 -8.77 14.16 13.43
C ASP A 127 -10.05 13.31 13.51
N GLY A 128 -10.87 13.56 14.53
CA GLY A 128 -12.10 12.81 14.79
C GLY A 128 -11.91 11.39 15.36
N PHE A 129 -10.67 10.91 15.52
CA PHE A 129 -10.41 9.57 16.03
C PHE A 129 -11.00 9.31 17.42
N GLU A 130 -10.85 10.26 18.35
CA GLU A 130 -11.25 10.02 19.76
C GLU A 130 -12.77 9.84 19.90
N GLU A 131 -13.57 10.59 19.15
CA GLU A 131 -15.03 10.42 19.11
C GLU A 131 -15.40 9.04 18.54
N VAL A 132 -14.81 8.67 17.40
CA VAL A 132 -14.99 7.36 16.80
C VAL A 132 -14.55 6.23 17.74
N TYR A 133 -13.45 6.40 18.45
CA TYR A 133 -12.92 5.41 19.38
C TYR A 133 -13.88 5.16 20.54
N GLN A 134 -14.33 6.22 21.23
CA GLN A 134 -15.25 6.14 22.36
C GLN A 134 -16.58 5.50 21.95
N ASP A 135 -17.09 5.91 20.80
CA ASP A 135 -18.40 5.49 20.32
C ASP A 135 -18.46 4.04 19.82
N PHE A 136 -17.38 3.53 19.22
CA PHE A 136 -17.41 2.27 18.47
C PHE A 136 -16.45 1.20 18.97
N TYR A 137 -15.33 1.57 19.61
CA TYR A 137 -14.23 0.63 19.85
C TYR A 137 -13.83 0.49 21.32
N GLU A 138 -14.05 1.51 22.15
CA GLU A 138 -13.60 1.53 23.54
C GLU A 138 -14.17 0.36 24.35
N ALA A 139 -15.49 0.14 24.25
CA ALA A 139 -16.20 -0.89 25.01
C ALA A 139 -16.00 -2.33 24.48
N CYS A 140 -15.49 -2.51 23.26
CA CYS A 140 -15.35 -3.84 22.65
C CYS A 140 -14.30 -4.70 23.39
N ASP A 141 -14.66 -5.95 23.72
CA ASP A 141 -13.70 -6.89 24.32
C ASP A 141 -12.74 -7.44 23.25
N THR A 142 -11.47 -7.58 23.66
CA THR A 142 -10.37 -8.03 22.80
C THR A 142 -9.58 -9.17 23.42
N LYS A 143 -9.95 -9.65 24.62
CA LYS A 143 -9.19 -10.66 25.37
C LYS A 143 -9.16 -12.03 24.71
N SER A 144 -10.20 -12.38 23.96
CA SER A 144 -10.32 -13.66 23.26
C SER A 144 -9.67 -13.66 21.87
N VAL A 145 -9.13 -12.52 21.42
CA VAL A 145 -8.48 -12.42 20.11
C VAL A 145 -7.14 -13.16 20.17
N ASP A 146 -6.98 -14.12 19.28
CA ASP A 146 -5.67 -14.71 18.98
C ASP A 146 -4.82 -13.68 18.22
N ALA A 147 -3.96 -12.99 18.97
CA ALA A 147 -3.09 -11.96 18.43
C ALA A 147 -2.02 -12.51 17.47
N SER A 148 -1.58 -13.76 17.66
CA SER A 148 -0.57 -14.37 16.79
C SER A 148 -1.20 -14.75 15.47
N GLY A 149 -2.30 -15.53 15.50
CA GLY A 149 -3.00 -15.94 14.28
C GLY A 149 -3.55 -14.75 13.48
N LEU A 150 -3.94 -13.65 14.14
CA LEU A 150 -4.29 -12.41 13.45
C LEU A 150 -3.06 -11.73 12.81
N PHE A 151 -1.90 -11.76 13.45
CA PHE A 151 -0.67 -11.23 12.85
C PHE A 151 -0.30 -12.03 11.60
N ASP A 152 -0.36 -13.36 11.69
CA ASP A 152 -0.10 -14.28 10.59
C ASP A 152 -1.04 -14.02 9.40
N SER A 153 -2.33 -13.86 9.65
CA SER A 153 -3.30 -13.61 8.58
C SER A 153 -3.11 -12.25 7.89
N LEU A 154 -2.59 -11.25 8.62
CA LEU A 154 -2.27 -9.94 8.09
C LEU A 154 -0.96 -9.91 7.30
N CYS A 155 -0.17 -10.97 7.34
CA CYS A 155 1.01 -11.15 6.50
C CYS A 155 0.65 -12.04 5.31
N LYS A 156 1.06 -11.67 4.09
CA LYS A 156 1.02 -12.60 2.96
C LYS A 156 1.90 -13.83 3.25
N GLU A 157 1.55 -14.97 2.67
CA GLU A 157 2.37 -16.17 2.78
C GLU A 157 3.69 -15.96 2.03
N MET A 158 4.80 -16.34 2.66
CA MET A 158 6.11 -16.31 2.00
C MET A 158 6.33 -17.62 1.25
N GLU A 159 6.66 -17.51 -0.02
CA GLU A 159 6.82 -18.60 -0.97
C GLU A 159 8.29 -19.05 -1.07
N SER A 160 9.24 -18.16 -0.73
CA SER A 160 10.66 -18.46 -0.81
C SER A 160 11.51 -17.89 0.33
N GLU A 161 12.74 -18.38 0.43
CA GLU A 161 13.75 -17.85 1.34
C GLU A 161 14.22 -16.44 0.93
N TYR A 162 14.24 -16.11 -0.36
CA TYR A 162 14.63 -14.77 -0.81
C TYR A 162 13.61 -13.73 -0.37
N GLU A 163 12.34 -14.06 -0.55
CA GLU A 163 11.23 -13.23 -0.09
C GLU A 163 11.28 -13.04 1.44
N PHE A 164 11.47 -14.13 2.20
CA PHE A 164 11.64 -14.04 3.65
C PHE A 164 12.81 -13.13 4.04
N VAL A 165 13.98 -13.33 3.45
CA VAL A 165 15.18 -12.54 3.75
C VAL A 165 14.98 -11.06 3.39
N ASN A 166 14.42 -10.76 2.22
CA ASN A 166 14.11 -9.38 1.82
C ASN A 166 13.15 -8.72 2.83
N TYR A 167 12.06 -9.39 3.23
CA TYR A 167 11.15 -8.87 4.26
C TYR A 167 11.81 -8.66 5.61
N MET A 168 12.71 -9.55 6.02
CA MET A 168 13.44 -9.39 7.27
C MET A 168 14.39 -8.18 7.21
N VAL A 169 15.11 -7.99 6.09
CA VAL A 169 15.97 -6.81 5.89
C VAL A 169 15.16 -5.52 5.86
N MET A 170 14.02 -5.49 5.15
CA MET A 170 13.10 -4.35 5.16
C MET A 170 12.66 -4.00 6.58
N ARG A 171 12.15 -4.97 7.35
CA ARG A 171 11.72 -4.77 8.73
C ARG A 171 12.85 -4.30 9.65
N PHE A 172 14.07 -4.78 9.41
CA PHE A 172 15.26 -4.36 10.16
C PHE A 172 15.65 -2.90 9.89
N VAL A 173 15.55 -2.46 8.64
CA VAL A 173 15.74 -1.06 8.22
C VAL A 173 14.59 -0.16 8.71
N ALA A 174 13.36 -0.64 8.63
CA ALA A 174 12.16 0.08 9.06
C ALA A 174 11.95 0.07 10.59
N ARG A 175 12.82 -0.61 11.35
CA ARG A 175 12.71 -0.76 12.82
C ARG A 175 11.40 -1.36 13.29
N ASP A 176 10.87 -2.32 12.52
CA ASP A 176 9.62 -2.98 12.82
C ASP A 176 9.78 -4.04 13.93
N TRP A 177 9.80 -3.56 15.17
CA TRP A 177 9.98 -4.38 16.36
C TRP A 177 8.95 -5.53 16.45
N ASP A 178 7.67 -5.24 16.18
CA ASP A 178 6.58 -6.23 16.25
C ASP A 178 6.83 -7.38 15.26
N GLY A 179 7.20 -7.04 14.03
CA GLY A 179 7.48 -8.03 12.99
C GLY A 179 8.72 -8.85 13.27
N LEU A 180 9.80 -8.20 13.67
CA LEU A 180 11.04 -8.88 14.02
C LEU A 180 10.85 -9.79 15.24
N LEU A 181 10.09 -9.37 16.25
CA LEU A 181 9.78 -10.21 17.40
C LEU A 181 8.95 -11.43 16.98
N HIS A 182 7.93 -11.22 16.15
CA HIS A 182 7.07 -12.30 15.68
C HIS A 182 7.86 -13.41 14.97
N TYR A 183 8.73 -13.05 14.03
CA TYR A 183 9.51 -14.04 13.26
C TYR A 183 10.75 -14.58 13.98
N SER A 184 11.25 -13.91 15.03
CA SER A 184 12.44 -14.37 15.76
C SER A 184 12.15 -15.01 17.11
N GLY A 185 10.99 -14.71 17.71
CA GLY A 185 10.69 -15.03 19.11
C GLY A 185 11.65 -14.38 20.12
N SER A 186 12.45 -13.39 19.72
CA SER A 186 13.54 -12.83 20.51
C SER A 186 13.47 -11.31 20.61
N GLU A 187 13.25 -10.80 21.83
CA GLU A 187 13.28 -9.35 22.10
C GLU A 187 14.64 -8.73 21.75
N LEU A 188 15.73 -9.48 21.89
CA LEU A 188 17.08 -9.03 21.54
C LEU A 188 17.22 -8.78 20.03
N VAL A 189 16.69 -9.70 19.22
CA VAL A 189 16.69 -9.54 17.75
C VAL A 189 15.77 -8.40 17.36
N ALA A 190 14.57 -8.34 17.94
CA ALA A 190 13.60 -7.28 17.66
C ALA A 190 14.07 -5.87 18.04
N ALA A 191 14.86 -5.75 19.11
CA ALA A 191 15.43 -4.48 19.56
C ALA A 191 16.66 -4.03 18.74
N SER A 192 17.19 -4.90 17.87
CA SER A 192 18.31 -4.54 16.99
C SER A 192 17.83 -3.61 15.88
N HIS A 193 18.64 -2.62 15.53
CA HIS A 193 18.34 -1.66 14.45
C HIS A 193 19.62 -1.20 13.76
N ILE A 194 19.53 -0.89 12.47
CA ILE A 194 20.63 -0.29 11.68
C ILE A 194 20.41 1.20 11.39
N SER A 195 19.15 1.61 11.36
CA SER A 195 18.68 2.97 11.09
C SER A 195 18.40 3.77 12.36
N GLN A 196 18.44 5.09 12.25
CA GLN A 196 18.13 6.03 13.34
C GLN A 196 16.62 6.26 13.46
N ILE A 197 15.89 6.23 12.35
CA ILE A 197 14.42 6.31 12.29
C ILE A 197 13.84 5.09 11.55
N ASN A 198 12.54 5.08 11.30
CA ASN A 198 11.96 4.13 10.35
C ASN A 198 12.51 4.47 8.95
N GLY A 199 13.51 3.72 8.50
CA GLY A 199 14.13 3.92 7.18
C GLY A 199 13.43 3.13 6.08
N ALA A 200 13.75 3.45 4.83
CA ALA A 200 13.19 2.78 3.65
C ALA A 200 14.29 1.96 2.94
N LEU A 201 14.05 0.67 2.72
CA LEU A 201 14.95 -0.15 1.90
C LEU A 201 14.74 0.19 0.43
N LEU A 202 15.81 0.51 -0.29
CA LEU A 202 15.75 0.89 -1.70
C LEU A 202 16.26 -0.22 -2.61
N TYR A 203 17.25 -0.97 -2.12
CA TYR A 203 17.88 -2.07 -2.84
C TYR A 203 18.37 -3.12 -1.88
N ASN A 204 18.29 -4.40 -2.27
CA ASN A 204 18.99 -5.46 -1.57
C ASN A 204 19.46 -6.53 -2.54
N HIS A 205 20.74 -6.89 -2.47
CA HIS A 205 21.27 -8.07 -3.16
C HIS A 205 21.61 -9.16 -2.15
N ILE A 206 20.99 -10.32 -2.33
CA ILE A 206 21.15 -11.49 -1.47
C ILE A 206 22.19 -12.44 -2.09
N GLU A 207 23.24 -12.76 -1.34
CA GLU A 207 24.15 -13.84 -1.66
C GLU A 207 24.00 -14.97 -0.62
N ARG A 208 23.54 -16.14 -1.05
CA ARG A 208 23.45 -17.32 -0.18
C ARG A 208 24.85 -17.87 0.12
N LYS A 209 25.19 -17.98 1.41
CA LYS A 209 26.48 -18.52 1.88
C LYS A 209 26.35 -19.96 2.40
N SER A 210 25.21 -20.30 2.99
CA SER A 210 24.83 -21.65 3.42
C SER A 210 23.30 -21.79 3.39
N PRO A 211 22.71 -22.98 3.64
CA PRO A 211 21.26 -23.15 3.63
C PRO A 211 20.49 -22.22 4.59
N ASP A 212 21.15 -21.78 5.65
CA ASP A 212 20.60 -20.97 6.74
C ASP A 212 21.22 -19.56 6.85
N ARG A 213 22.14 -19.19 5.95
CA ARG A 213 22.89 -17.93 6.02
C ARG A 213 22.97 -17.20 4.69
N TYR A 214 22.68 -15.91 4.77
CA TYR A 214 22.65 -14.98 3.64
C TYR A 214 23.49 -13.76 3.94
N LEU A 215 24.26 -13.32 2.97
CA LEU A 215 24.92 -12.02 2.98
C LEU A 215 24.09 -11.08 2.11
N CYS A 216 23.56 -10.03 2.72
CA CYS A 216 22.75 -9.01 2.09
C CYS A 216 23.58 -7.74 1.94
N ARG A 217 23.61 -7.17 0.73
CA ARG A 217 24.06 -5.80 0.50
C ARG A 217 22.82 -4.92 0.35
N ALA A 218 22.51 -4.16 1.38
CA ALA A 218 21.31 -3.33 1.48
C ALA A 218 21.66 -1.86 1.29
N ILE A 219 20.94 -1.19 0.38
CA ILE A 219 20.94 0.27 0.28
C ILE A 219 19.63 0.78 0.85
N TYR A 220 19.68 1.72 1.77
CA TYR A 220 18.50 2.26 2.42
C TYR A 220 18.62 3.75 2.71
N GLU A 221 17.47 4.40 2.78
CA GLU A 221 17.31 5.78 3.25
C GLU A 221 17.11 5.81 4.77
N ASP A 222 17.72 6.79 5.43
CA ASP A 222 17.56 7.11 6.85
C ASP A 222 17.42 8.63 7.02
N ILE A 223 17.35 9.12 8.26
CA ILE A 223 17.07 10.53 8.58
C ILE A 223 18.02 11.55 7.92
N ASP A 224 19.26 11.17 7.65
CA ASP A 224 20.35 12.06 7.23
C ASP A 224 20.94 11.73 5.85
N GLY A 225 20.33 10.81 5.12
CA GLY A 225 20.73 10.43 3.76
C GLY A 225 20.68 8.93 3.54
N TYR A 226 21.52 8.44 2.65
CA TYR A 226 21.53 7.05 2.20
C TYR A 226 22.74 6.27 2.71
N TYR A 227 22.56 4.96 2.87
CA TYR A 227 23.59 4.08 3.41
C TYR A 227 23.71 2.78 2.63
N ASP A 228 24.95 2.32 2.42
CA ASP A 228 25.29 0.97 1.96
C ASP A 228 25.71 0.11 3.15
N ALA A 229 25.01 -1.01 3.37
CA ALA A 229 25.27 -1.92 4.46
C ALA A 229 25.41 -3.37 4.02
N ASN A 230 26.44 -4.03 4.55
CA ASN A 230 26.56 -5.47 4.48
C ASN A 230 25.97 -6.10 5.74
N ILE A 231 24.94 -6.92 5.58
CA ILE A 231 24.17 -7.52 6.67
C ILE A 231 24.18 -9.03 6.48
N VAL A 232 24.61 -9.79 7.50
CA VAL A 232 24.43 -11.23 7.51
C VAL A 232 23.09 -11.55 8.16
N VAL A 233 22.23 -12.26 7.44
CA VAL A 233 20.94 -12.75 7.91
C VAL A 233 21.03 -14.24 8.13
N ASN A 234 20.74 -14.71 9.34
CA ASN A 234 20.62 -16.14 9.63
C ASN A 234 19.16 -16.49 9.86
N ILE A 235 18.68 -17.55 9.19
CA ILE A 235 17.30 -18.03 9.29
C ILE A 235 17.27 -19.48 9.76
N ALA A 236 16.12 -19.99 10.16
CA ALA A 236 15.87 -21.41 10.30
C ALA A 236 14.66 -21.82 9.47
N HIS A 237 14.71 -23.06 8.99
CA HIS A 237 13.59 -23.73 8.35
C HIS A 237 12.78 -24.44 9.43
N GLU A 238 11.47 -24.23 9.43
CA GLU A 238 10.58 -24.94 10.35
C GLU A 238 9.98 -26.15 9.63
N ASP A 239 10.08 -27.33 10.25
CA ASP A 239 9.46 -28.54 9.71
C ASP A 239 7.93 -28.38 9.79
N VAL A 240 7.32 -28.07 8.65
CA VAL A 240 5.86 -28.05 8.51
C VAL A 240 5.40 -29.49 8.30
N ASP A 241 4.84 -30.10 9.34
CA ASP A 241 4.22 -31.43 9.23
C ASP A 241 3.04 -31.34 8.23
N GLU A 242 3.12 -32.06 7.10
CA GLU A 242 2.16 -31.97 5.98
C GLU A 242 0.69 -32.21 6.43
N ASP A 243 0.48 -32.97 7.51
CA ASP A 243 -0.83 -33.30 8.08
C ASP A 243 -1.49 -32.13 8.85
N LYS A 244 -0.77 -31.03 9.12
CA LYS A 244 -1.30 -29.83 9.81
C LYS A 244 -1.82 -28.75 8.87
N LEU A 245 -1.94 -29.02 7.56
CA LEU A 245 -2.61 -28.15 6.57
C LEU A 245 -4.15 -28.06 6.78
N VAL A 246 -4.60 -27.96 8.03
CA VAL A 246 -5.96 -27.57 8.37
C VAL A 246 -6.04 -26.05 8.32
N TYR A 247 -7.10 -25.56 7.67
CA TYR A 247 -7.35 -24.20 7.17
C TYR A 247 -7.14 -22.97 8.10
N TYR A 248 -6.58 -23.12 9.30
CA TYR A 248 -6.44 -22.03 10.28
C TYR A 248 -5.12 -22.00 11.07
N ASP A 249 -4.20 -22.94 10.86
CA ASP A 249 -2.95 -23.02 11.61
C ASP A 249 -1.78 -23.28 10.62
N LYS A 250 -1.43 -22.26 9.83
CA LYS A 250 -0.31 -22.34 8.89
C LYS A 250 0.98 -21.97 9.64
N PRO A 251 1.86 -22.92 10.01
CA PRO A 251 3.12 -22.58 10.65
C PRO A 251 4.00 -21.75 9.72
N ASN A 252 4.78 -20.84 10.31
CA ASN A 252 5.79 -20.06 9.59
C ASN A 252 6.86 -21.01 9.03
N LYS A 253 7.00 -21.09 7.70
CA LYS A 253 8.03 -21.93 7.05
C LYS A 253 9.47 -21.55 7.46
N TYR A 254 9.66 -20.30 7.86
CA TYR A 254 10.95 -19.72 8.19
C TYR A 254 10.87 -18.90 9.48
N SER A 255 11.94 -18.95 10.28
CA SER A 255 12.13 -18.05 11.41
C SER A 255 13.48 -17.32 11.36
N LEU A 256 13.50 -16.10 11.87
CA LEU A 256 14.68 -15.24 11.91
C LEU A 256 15.53 -15.56 13.15
N ARG A 257 16.80 -15.92 12.96
CA ARG A 257 17.72 -16.19 14.08
C ARG A 257 18.49 -14.95 14.51
N SER A 258 19.01 -14.18 13.57
CA SER A 258 19.81 -12.99 13.87
C SER A 258 20.09 -12.15 12.62
N PHE A 259 20.38 -10.87 12.87
CA PHE A 259 21.15 -10.01 11.98
C PHE A 259 22.55 -9.80 12.54
N MET A 260 23.52 -9.66 11.65
CA MET A 260 24.85 -9.15 12.00
C MET A 260 25.26 -8.12 10.95
N VAL A 261 25.32 -6.85 11.37
CA VAL A 261 25.79 -5.75 10.51
C VAL A 261 27.31 -5.81 10.46
N MET A 262 27.85 -6.03 9.27
CA MET A 262 29.29 -6.14 9.02
C MET A 262 29.91 -4.78 8.68
N SER A 263 29.20 -3.98 7.87
CA SER A 263 29.56 -2.62 7.53
C SER A 263 28.30 -1.77 7.33
N LYS A 264 28.45 -0.46 7.52
CA LYS A 264 27.48 0.60 7.21
C LYS A 264 28.31 1.82 6.80
N GLU A 265 28.14 2.28 5.57
CA GLU A 265 28.84 3.43 5.02
C GLU A 265 27.83 4.38 4.39
N GLU A 266 28.06 5.69 4.51
CA GLU A 266 27.28 6.70 3.79
C GLU A 266 27.55 6.57 2.29
N ILE A 267 26.52 6.77 1.47
CA ILE A 267 26.62 6.74 0.01
C ILE A 267 25.94 7.99 -0.57
N TYR A 268 26.48 8.52 -1.65
CA TYR A 268 25.96 9.74 -2.27
C TYR A 268 24.64 9.47 -3.02
N ASP A 269 23.74 10.45 -2.99
CA ASP A 269 22.43 10.42 -3.64
C ASP A 269 22.52 9.98 -5.11
N TYR A 270 23.48 10.54 -5.87
CA TYR A 270 23.64 10.21 -7.29
C TYR A 270 24.04 8.74 -7.53
N GLU A 271 24.77 8.11 -6.62
CA GLU A 271 25.12 6.68 -6.73
C GLU A 271 23.91 5.80 -6.41
N VAL A 272 23.09 6.24 -5.45
CA VAL A 272 21.84 5.55 -5.11
C VAL A 272 20.88 5.62 -6.28
N PHE A 273 20.67 6.81 -6.86
CA PHE A 273 19.79 7.00 -8.01
C PHE A 273 20.23 6.18 -9.22
N ASP A 274 21.54 6.12 -9.51
CA ASP A 274 22.07 5.24 -10.56
C ASP A 274 21.79 3.76 -10.27
N MET A 275 22.01 3.30 -9.04
CA MET A 275 21.75 1.90 -8.66
C MET A 275 20.27 1.51 -8.69
N ILE A 276 19.36 2.45 -8.36
CA ILE A 276 17.93 2.17 -8.36
C ILE A 276 17.25 2.48 -9.68
N SER A 277 17.98 3.10 -10.61
CA SER A 277 17.46 3.43 -11.94
C SER A 277 17.06 2.19 -12.73
N LYS A 278 16.14 2.40 -13.66
CA LYS A 278 15.71 1.40 -14.62
C LYS A 278 15.62 1.98 -16.02
N PRO A 279 15.78 1.14 -17.05
CA PRO A 279 15.36 1.51 -18.39
C PRO A 279 13.90 1.95 -18.39
N GLU A 280 13.63 3.01 -19.15
CA GLU A 280 12.32 3.62 -19.25
C GLU A 280 11.99 3.89 -20.72
N ILE A 281 10.77 3.53 -21.11
CA ILE A 281 10.21 3.86 -22.42
C ILE A 281 9.16 4.93 -22.20
N VAL A 282 9.36 6.09 -22.82
CA VAL A 282 8.43 7.23 -22.76
C VAL A 282 7.69 7.35 -24.09
N ASP A 283 6.42 6.99 -24.08
CA ASP A 283 5.49 7.22 -25.18
C ASP A 283 4.82 8.58 -25.04
N ILE A 284 4.89 9.40 -26.09
CA ILE A 284 4.39 10.78 -26.10
C ILE A 284 3.14 10.85 -26.98
N TYR A 285 2.02 11.24 -26.38
CA TYR A 285 0.72 11.32 -27.05
C TYR A 285 0.22 12.76 -27.11
N GLN A 286 -0.25 13.18 -28.28
CA GLN A 286 -0.95 14.45 -28.47
C GLN A 286 -2.43 14.28 -28.13
N ILE A 287 -2.95 15.14 -27.27
CA ILE A 287 -4.37 15.16 -26.89
C ILE A 287 -5.21 15.77 -28.02
N ASN A 288 -6.35 15.14 -28.31
CA ASN A 288 -7.34 15.63 -29.25
C ASN A 288 -8.37 16.51 -28.54
N HIS A 289 -8.13 17.83 -28.56
CA HIS A 289 -8.97 18.82 -27.90
C HIS A 289 -10.41 18.91 -28.43
N ASP A 290 -10.68 18.38 -29.63
CA ASP A 290 -12.05 18.29 -30.15
C ASP A 290 -12.86 17.17 -29.46
N ALA A 291 -12.17 16.19 -28.87
CA ALA A 291 -12.77 15.01 -28.23
C ALA A 291 -12.80 15.11 -26.70
N CYS A 292 -11.76 15.65 -26.07
CA CYS A 292 -11.72 15.87 -24.62
C CYS A 292 -10.79 17.03 -24.23
N ASP A 293 -10.97 17.51 -23.00
CA ASP A 293 -9.94 18.27 -22.30
C ASP A 293 -9.19 17.37 -21.30
N MET A 294 -8.18 17.95 -20.67
CA MET A 294 -7.38 17.32 -19.63
C MET A 294 -8.23 16.75 -18.48
N SER A 295 -9.30 17.45 -18.07
CA SER A 295 -10.12 17.04 -16.94
C SER A 295 -10.90 15.76 -17.23
N ILE A 296 -11.51 15.68 -18.43
CA ILE A 296 -12.23 14.48 -18.89
C ILE A 296 -11.27 13.30 -19.03
N LEU A 297 -10.06 13.53 -19.55
CA LEU A 297 -9.07 12.47 -19.71
C LEU A 297 -8.56 11.96 -18.36
N ALA A 298 -8.29 12.86 -17.42
CA ALA A 298 -7.93 12.51 -16.04
C ALA A 298 -9.01 11.65 -15.37
N ASP A 299 -10.29 12.01 -15.52
CA ASP A 299 -11.39 11.23 -14.96
C ASP A 299 -11.47 9.82 -15.56
N LYS A 300 -11.27 9.69 -16.87
CA LYS A 300 -11.22 8.37 -17.52
C LYS A 300 -10.04 7.52 -17.03
N ILE A 301 -8.87 8.11 -16.82
CA ILE A 301 -7.73 7.40 -16.24
C ILE A 301 -8.09 6.88 -14.85
N ARG A 302 -8.75 7.68 -14.01
CA ARG A 302 -9.21 7.26 -12.67
C ARG A 302 -10.27 6.15 -12.72
N GLU A 303 -11.13 6.15 -13.74
CA GLU A 303 -12.13 5.09 -13.95
C GLU A 303 -11.47 3.76 -14.34
N ILE A 304 -10.48 3.81 -15.24
CA ILE A 304 -9.74 2.63 -15.71
C ILE A 304 -8.84 2.08 -14.60
N TYR A 305 -8.16 2.97 -13.87
CA TYR A 305 -7.22 2.62 -12.80
C TYR A 305 -7.66 3.25 -11.47
N PRO A 306 -8.66 2.67 -10.78
CA PRO A 306 -9.14 3.22 -9.51
C PRO A 306 -8.10 3.32 -8.40
N GLY A 307 -7.04 2.52 -8.45
CA GLY A 307 -5.98 2.50 -7.44
C GLY A 307 -4.77 3.40 -7.73
N ILE A 308 -4.80 4.12 -8.86
CA ILE A 308 -3.69 4.95 -9.31
C ILE A 308 -3.47 6.11 -8.33
N GLN A 309 -2.22 6.37 -7.97
CA GLN A 309 -1.85 7.52 -7.13
C GLN A 309 -1.72 8.76 -8.00
N GLU A 310 -2.03 9.93 -7.45
CA GLU A 310 -1.96 11.21 -8.18
C GLU A 310 -1.16 12.26 -7.39
N LEU A 311 -0.29 12.97 -8.11
CA LEU A 311 0.39 14.17 -7.64
C LEU A 311 0.11 15.31 -8.62
N THR A 312 -0.41 16.42 -8.12
CA THR A 312 -0.71 17.60 -8.94
C THR A 312 0.46 18.57 -8.94
N TYR A 313 0.92 18.93 -10.13
CA TYR A 313 1.95 19.93 -10.40
C TYR A 313 1.31 21.16 -11.05
N GLU A 314 2.07 22.25 -11.18
CA GLU A 314 1.57 23.48 -11.81
C GLU A 314 1.20 23.27 -13.30
N ASN A 315 1.94 22.42 -14.00
CA ASN A 315 1.83 22.14 -15.43
C ASN A 315 1.09 20.83 -15.77
N GLY A 316 0.65 20.05 -14.78
CA GLY A 316 0.02 18.75 -15.04
C GLY A 316 -0.33 17.92 -13.82
N ILE A 317 -0.77 16.68 -14.07
CA ILE A 317 -1.03 15.65 -13.06
C ILE A 317 -0.15 14.45 -13.39
N LEU A 318 0.68 14.04 -12.42
CA LEU A 318 1.40 12.78 -12.48
C LEU A 318 0.55 11.69 -11.84
N PHE A 319 0.26 10.65 -12.60
CA PHE A 319 -0.39 9.44 -12.14
C PHE A 319 0.63 8.29 -12.06
N THR A 320 0.64 7.58 -10.93
CA THR A 320 1.55 6.46 -10.70
C THR A 320 0.76 5.20 -10.39
N GLN A 321 0.95 4.17 -11.22
CA GLN A 321 0.37 2.85 -11.03
C GLN A 321 1.44 1.88 -10.51
N TYR A 322 1.17 1.26 -9.38
CA TYR A 322 2.00 0.20 -8.79
C TYR A 322 1.50 -1.18 -9.21
N TYR A 323 2.36 -2.19 -9.18
CA TYR A 323 1.92 -3.58 -9.27
C TYR A 323 1.02 -3.95 -8.10
N GLN A 324 0.05 -4.83 -8.35
CA GLN A 324 -0.90 -5.31 -7.33
C GLN A 324 -0.39 -6.54 -6.58
N ASP A 325 0.78 -7.05 -6.94
CA ASP A 325 1.44 -8.13 -6.24
C ASP A 325 2.85 -7.72 -5.84
N ASN A 326 3.41 -8.53 -4.95
CA ASN A 326 4.72 -8.31 -4.36
C ASN A 326 5.70 -9.40 -4.83
N SER A 327 5.53 -9.92 -6.05
CA SER A 327 6.32 -11.02 -6.61
C SER A 327 7.79 -10.63 -6.84
N HIS A 328 8.06 -9.35 -7.05
CA HIS A 328 9.43 -8.84 -7.21
C HIS A 328 10.32 -9.10 -5.98
N LEU A 329 9.74 -9.35 -4.80
CA LEU A 329 10.48 -9.72 -3.59
C LEU A 329 11.02 -11.15 -3.58
N ASP A 330 10.49 -12.02 -4.43
CA ASP A 330 11.00 -13.38 -4.64
C ASP A 330 12.18 -13.37 -5.63
N ASN A 331 13.12 -12.43 -5.42
CA ASN A 331 14.29 -12.30 -6.24
C ASN A 331 15.54 -12.11 -5.39
N GLN A 332 16.65 -12.55 -5.96
CA GLN A 332 17.97 -12.32 -5.39
C GLN A 332 18.27 -10.82 -5.25
N VAL A 333 17.73 -10.01 -6.17
CA VAL A 333 17.85 -8.56 -6.18
C VAL A 333 16.47 -7.97 -5.95
N TYR A 334 16.31 -7.31 -4.81
CA TYR A 334 15.20 -6.41 -4.54
C TYR A 334 15.57 -5.00 -4.99
N LEU A 335 14.62 -4.32 -5.62
CA LEU A 335 14.72 -2.93 -6.02
C LEU A 335 13.37 -2.25 -5.84
N ILE A 336 13.33 -1.12 -5.14
CA ILE A 336 12.08 -0.40 -4.84
C ILE A 336 11.31 0.02 -6.10
N ASN A 337 12.03 0.41 -7.16
CA ASN A 337 11.41 0.77 -8.42
C ASN A 337 10.75 -0.43 -9.14
N ASN A 338 10.91 -1.68 -8.65
CA ASN A 338 10.14 -2.84 -9.11
C ASN A 338 8.68 -2.82 -8.65
N ASP A 339 8.30 -1.95 -7.72
CA ASP A 339 6.91 -1.73 -7.35
C ASP A 339 6.13 -0.95 -8.41
N LEU A 340 6.83 -0.15 -9.23
CA LEU A 340 6.24 0.71 -10.24
C LEU A 340 5.89 -0.08 -11.50
N MET A 341 4.63 0.00 -11.91
CA MET A 341 4.14 -0.57 -13.17
C MET A 341 4.31 0.47 -14.30
N PHE A 342 3.73 1.66 -14.14
CA PHE A 342 3.86 2.75 -15.11
C PHE A 342 3.55 4.10 -14.48
N ASN A 343 4.01 5.17 -15.13
CA ASN A 343 3.64 6.54 -14.84
C ASN A 343 2.93 7.18 -16.04
N ILE A 344 1.92 8.01 -15.77
CA ILE A 344 1.30 8.88 -16.77
C ILE A 344 1.46 10.31 -16.30
N PHE A 345 2.18 11.14 -17.05
CA PHE A 345 2.16 12.58 -16.82
C PHE A 345 1.20 13.24 -17.83
N LEU A 346 0.13 13.82 -17.31
CA LEU A 346 -0.91 14.44 -18.12
C LEU A 346 -0.82 15.97 -17.97
N THR A 347 -0.58 16.65 -19.09
CA THR A 347 -0.61 18.12 -19.20
C THR A 347 -1.86 18.56 -19.96
N GLU A 348 -2.02 19.87 -20.20
CA GLU A 348 -3.12 20.36 -21.04
C GLU A 348 -3.11 19.78 -22.45
N ASN A 349 -1.93 19.57 -23.04
CA ASN A 349 -1.77 19.25 -24.46
C ASN A 349 -1.20 17.85 -24.72
N ILE A 350 -0.40 17.32 -23.79
CA ILE A 350 0.41 16.11 -23.97
C ILE A 350 0.13 15.13 -22.85
N LEU A 351 0.01 13.86 -23.20
CA LEU A 351 0.06 12.72 -22.28
C LEU A 351 1.37 11.99 -22.51
N TYR A 352 2.19 11.89 -21.47
CA TYR A 352 3.40 11.07 -21.42
C TYR A 352 3.09 9.78 -20.70
N LEU A 353 3.45 8.64 -21.28
CA LEU A 353 3.37 7.33 -20.63
C LEU A 353 4.77 6.77 -20.49
N ALA A 354 5.25 6.66 -19.25
CA ALA A 354 6.50 5.97 -18.93
C ALA A 354 6.23 4.53 -18.47
N THR A 355 6.91 3.59 -19.11
CA THR A 355 6.85 2.15 -18.79
C THR A 355 8.26 1.57 -18.66
N PHE A 356 8.43 0.55 -17.83
CA PHE A 356 9.76 0.01 -17.50
C PHE A 356 10.07 -1.33 -18.18
N ASP A 357 9.11 -1.86 -18.93
CA ASP A 357 9.24 -3.09 -19.71
C ASP A 357 8.22 -3.14 -20.84
N LEU A 358 8.49 -3.98 -21.86
CA LEU A 358 7.67 -4.10 -23.06
C LEU A 358 6.31 -4.78 -22.82
N ASP A 359 6.20 -5.65 -21.82
CA ASP A 359 4.96 -6.36 -21.54
C ASP A 359 3.94 -5.40 -20.93
N THR A 360 4.38 -4.59 -19.96
CA THR A 360 3.58 -3.51 -19.36
C THR A 360 3.19 -2.48 -20.41
N ARG A 361 4.12 -2.04 -21.26
CA ARG A 361 3.82 -1.12 -22.37
C ARG A 361 2.73 -1.68 -23.29
N SER A 362 2.86 -2.94 -23.70
CA SER A 362 1.89 -3.60 -24.57
C SER A 362 0.51 -3.74 -23.91
N PHE A 363 0.48 -4.02 -22.61
CA PHE A 363 -0.75 -4.07 -21.83
C PHE A 363 -1.44 -2.70 -21.77
N VAL A 364 -0.71 -1.63 -21.42
CA VAL A 364 -1.28 -0.27 -21.33
C VAL A 364 -1.75 0.20 -22.71
N ASP A 365 -0.98 -0.02 -23.77
CA ASP A 365 -1.38 0.31 -25.14
C ASP A 365 -2.69 -0.38 -25.55
N TYR A 366 -2.87 -1.66 -25.17
CA TYR A 366 -4.14 -2.36 -25.39
C TYR A 366 -5.30 -1.69 -24.65
N VAL A 367 -5.13 -1.36 -23.36
CA VAL A 367 -6.16 -0.67 -22.56
C VAL A 367 -6.49 0.71 -23.14
N PHE A 368 -5.47 1.47 -23.54
CA PHE A 368 -5.65 2.79 -24.15
C PHE A 368 -6.39 2.70 -25.48
N LYS A 369 -6.06 1.71 -26.33
CA LYS A 369 -6.77 1.47 -27.60
C LYS A 369 -8.22 1.03 -27.41
N ASP A 370 -8.52 0.29 -26.36
CA ASP A 370 -9.88 -0.19 -26.09
C ASP A 370 -10.75 0.91 -25.47
N SER A 371 -10.24 1.62 -24.46
CA SER A 371 -11.03 2.52 -23.62
C SER A 371 -10.84 4.01 -23.93
N LEU A 372 -9.72 4.39 -24.55
CA LEU A 372 -9.33 5.80 -24.78
C LEU A 372 -9.11 6.14 -26.27
N SER A 373 -9.56 5.28 -27.19
CA SER A 373 -9.44 5.53 -28.63
C SER A 373 -10.10 6.83 -29.05
N GLY A 374 -9.35 7.66 -29.79
CA GLY A 374 -9.82 8.93 -30.34
C GLY A 374 -9.61 10.16 -29.44
N TYR A 375 -9.25 9.97 -28.16
CA TYR A 375 -8.93 11.07 -27.24
C TYR A 375 -7.49 11.59 -27.41
N PHE A 376 -6.58 10.76 -27.90
CA PHE A 376 -5.19 11.13 -28.17
C PHE A 376 -4.58 10.23 -29.25
N SER A 377 -3.42 10.62 -29.77
CA SER A 377 -2.65 9.84 -30.74
C SER A 377 -1.17 9.86 -30.41
N LEU A 378 -0.51 8.71 -30.54
CA LEU A 378 0.93 8.58 -30.36
C LEU A 378 1.66 9.44 -31.38
N VAL A 379 2.60 10.26 -30.91
CA VAL A 379 3.44 11.15 -31.72
C VAL A 379 4.87 10.63 -31.78
N ASP A 380 5.42 10.23 -30.65
CA ASP A 380 6.80 9.78 -30.54
C ASP A 380 6.98 8.75 -29.43
N SER A 381 8.10 8.04 -29.45
CA SER A 381 8.47 7.03 -28.47
C SER A 381 9.99 7.01 -28.30
N LEU A 382 10.44 7.20 -27.06
CA LEU A 382 11.85 7.31 -26.71
C LEU A 382 12.22 6.25 -25.67
N GLU A 383 13.40 5.65 -25.82
CA GLU A 383 13.95 4.65 -24.89
C GLU A 383 15.16 5.23 -24.16
N PHE A 384 15.17 5.10 -22.85
CA PHE A 384 16.21 5.59 -21.96
C PHE A 384 16.76 4.44 -21.11
N GLU A 385 18.04 4.48 -20.78
CA GLU A 385 18.69 3.51 -19.90
C GLU A 385 18.36 3.75 -18.41
N GLN A 386 17.84 4.94 -18.08
CA GLN A 386 17.49 5.39 -16.73
C GLN A 386 16.09 5.99 -16.73
N ASN A 387 15.53 6.20 -15.54
CA ASN A 387 14.26 6.90 -15.36
C ASN A 387 14.42 8.39 -15.73
N VAL A 388 13.50 8.94 -16.50
CA VAL A 388 13.61 10.32 -17.05
C VAL A 388 12.32 11.10 -16.86
N LEU A 389 11.15 10.46 -16.94
CA LEU A 389 9.88 11.17 -16.86
C LEU A 389 9.69 11.86 -15.50
N PHE A 390 10.06 11.19 -14.41
CA PHE A 390 9.94 11.78 -13.07
C PHE A 390 10.84 13.02 -12.93
N ASP A 391 12.10 12.93 -13.39
CA ASP A 391 13.05 14.04 -13.36
C ASP A 391 12.56 15.24 -14.21
N PHE A 392 11.95 14.96 -15.37
CA PHE A 392 11.32 16.00 -16.18
C PHE A 392 10.22 16.74 -15.39
N VAL A 393 9.32 15.99 -14.75
CA VAL A 393 8.20 16.56 -13.97
C VAL A 393 8.71 17.42 -12.82
N GLU A 394 9.70 16.91 -12.06
CA GLU A 394 10.32 17.63 -10.94
C GLU A 394 11.14 18.86 -11.39
N SER A 395 11.71 18.83 -12.60
CA SER A 395 12.47 19.98 -13.12
C SER A 395 11.62 21.23 -13.34
N GLY A 396 10.29 21.06 -13.51
CA GLY A 396 9.37 22.14 -13.85
C GLY A 396 9.56 22.69 -15.26
N ASN A 397 10.29 22.00 -16.14
CA ASN A 397 10.34 22.36 -17.56
C ASN A 397 8.98 22.14 -18.24
N ASP A 398 8.64 23.02 -19.17
CA ASP A 398 7.38 22.95 -19.92
C ASP A 398 7.50 22.08 -21.19
N ASP A 399 8.73 21.84 -21.66
CA ASP A 399 9.01 21.07 -22.88
C ASP A 399 9.98 19.92 -22.59
N PHE A 400 9.56 18.71 -22.98
CA PHE A 400 10.31 17.49 -22.72
C PHE A 400 11.61 17.40 -23.53
N TYR A 401 11.61 17.85 -24.79
CA TYR A 401 12.80 17.80 -25.63
C TYR A 401 13.84 18.85 -25.20
N ASP A 402 13.39 20.05 -24.82
CA ASP A 402 14.27 21.06 -24.23
C ASP A 402 14.89 20.57 -22.92
N PHE A 403 14.15 19.79 -22.11
CA PHE A 403 14.69 19.15 -20.91
C PHE A 403 15.80 18.14 -21.23
N LEU A 404 15.63 17.30 -22.26
CA LEU A 404 16.63 16.30 -22.67
C LEU A 404 17.92 16.92 -23.22
N ASP A 405 17.85 18.13 -23.79
CA ASP A 405 18.99 18.84 -24.37
C ASP A 405 19.86 19.58 -23.34
N ASN A 406 19.39 19.70 -22.08
CA ASN A 406 20.08 20.38 -20.98
C ASN A 406 20.73 19.38 -20.01
#